data_AF-A0AAU4MPF6-F1
#
_entry.id   AF-A0AAU4MPF6-F1
#
_cell.length_a   1.000
_cell.length_b   1.000
_cell.length_c   1.000
_cell.angle_alpha   90.00
_cell.angle_beta   90.00
_cell.angle_gamma   90.00
#
_symmetry.space_group_name_H-M   'P 1'
#
loop_
_entity.id
_entity.type
_entity.pdbx_description
1 polymer ?
#
loop_
_entity_poly.entity_id
_entity_poly.type
_entity_poly.pdbx_seq_one_letter_code
_entity_poly.pdbx_strand_id
1 'polypeptide(L)'
;MTLINEPRRPLENDRMTSTNGRAGSSGPTAPARHPDRHPDRHPDRHPDRAASSGQRAATQLLGLREVTLPAAVLAAADAFLDDAVASDDPVTREAAAATRARLRAALGHERDQH
;
A
#
# COMPACT_ATOMS: atom_id res chain seq x y z
N MET A 1 36.65 -12.59 -6.16
CA MET A 1 35.83 -13.77 -5.82
C MET A 1 34.40 -13.31 -5.68
N THR A 2 33.44 -14.06 -6.22
CA THR A 2 32.02 -13.67 -6.25
C THR A 2 31.26 -14.49 -5.22
N LEU A 3 30.54 -13.84 -4.31
CA LEU A 3 29.64 -14.50 -3.36
C LEU A 3 28.19 -14.29 -3.82
N ILE A 4 27.64 -15.29 -4.50
CA ILE A 4 26.23 -15.36 -4.88
C ILE A 4 25.43 -15.79 -3.66
N ASN A 5 24.37 -15.05 -3.32
CA ASN A 5 23.59 -15.22 -2.09
C ASN A 5 22.20 -15.79 -2.43
N GLU A 6 22.01 -17.10 -2.32
CA GLU A 6 20.72 -17.76 -2.59
C GLU A 6 19.92 -18.06 -1.31
N PRO A 7 18.65 -17.62 -1.21
CA PRO A 7 17.79 -17.88 -0.06
C PRO A 7 17.16 -19.28 -0.10
N ARG A 8 17.22 -19.97 1.05
CA ARG A 8 16.65 -21.32 1.23
C ARG A 8 15.12 -21.34 1.06
N ARG A 9 14.60 -22.36 0.38
CA ARG A 9 13.16 -22.73 0.42
C ARG A 9 12.96 -23.90 1.40
N PRO A 10 12.02 -23.81 2.36
CA PRO A 10 11.51 -24.99 3.06
C PRO A 10 10.43 -25.69 2.21
N LEU A 11 10.33 -27.01 2.32
CA LEU A 11 9.24 -27.80 1.72
C LEU A 11 8.52 -28.62 2.79
N GLU A 12 7.21 -28.77 2.56
CA GLU A 12 6.36 -29.89 2.97
C GLU A 12 6.32 -30.28 4.47
N ASN A 13 5.32 -29.74 5.17
CA ASN A 13 4.75 -30.38 6.36
C ASN A 13 3.83 -31.53 5.92
N ASP A 14 4.10 -32.72 6.46
CA ASP A 14 3.32 -33.94 6.16
C ASP A 14 1.90 -33.92 6.77
N ARG A 15 0.98 -34.71 6.21
CA ARG A 15 -0.48 -34.50 6.36
C ARG A 15 -1.26 -35.71 6.89
N MET A 16 -0.99 -36.11 8.14
CA MET A 16 -1.62 -37.25 8.85
C MET A 16 -1.69 -36.97 10.37
N THR A 17 -2.74 -37.24 11.15
CA THR A 17 -4.18 -37.63 10.95
C THR A 17 -5.02 -36.81 11.99
N SER A 18 -6.31 -37.01 12.35
CA SER A 18 -7.32 -38.04 12.04
C SER A 18 -8.78 -37.53 12.23
N THR A 19 -9.72 -38.43 11.98
CA THR A 19 -11.14 -38.51 12.41
C THR A 19 -11.53 -37.82 13.74
N ASN A 20 -12.51 -36.91 13.70
CA ASN A 20 -13.23 -36.43 14.89
C ASN A 20 -14.37 -37.37 15.30
N GLY A 21 -14.44 -37.70 16.60
CA GLY A 21 -15.51 -38.49 17.22
C GLY A 21 -16.83 -37.71 17.43
N ARG A 22 -17.93 -38.45 17.66
CA ARG A 22 -19.31 -37.90 17.64
C ARG A 22 -19.88 -37.65 19.04
N ALA A 23 -20.27 -36.38 19.26
CA ALA A 23 -21.32 -35.86 20.14
C ALA A 23 -21.64 -36.55 21.50
N GLY A 24 -21.51 -35.79 22.59
CA GLY A 24 -22.16 -36.04 23.87
C GLY A 24 -22.27 -34.76 24.68
N SER A 25 -23.47 -34.16 24.76
CA SER A 25 -23.75 -32.93 25.52
C SER A 25 -25.00 -33.10 26.38
N SER A 26 -24.83 -33.03 27.69
CA SER A 26 -25.86 -33.33 28.70
C SER A 26 -26.92 -32.23 28.85
N GLY A 27 -28.02 -32.56 29.52
CA GLY A 27 -29.03 -31.59 29.95
C GLY A 27 -28.54 -30.63 31.06
N PRO A 28 -29.27 -29.52 31.33
CA PRO A 28 -28.75 -28.40 32.09
C PRO A 28 -29.13 -28.40 33.58
N THR A 29 -28.25 -27.87 34.43
CA THR A 29 -28.60 -27.36 35.77
C THR A 29 -27.59 -26.28 36.21
N ALA A 30 -28.06 -25.27 36.95
CA ALA A 30 -27.29 -24.12 37.43
C ALA A 30 -27.87 -23.67 38.79
N PRO A 31 -27.42 -22.59 39.47
CA PRO A 31 -26.19 -21.79 39.33
C PRO A 31 -25.41 -21.62 40.67
N ALA A 32 -24.24 -20.97 40.66
CA ALA A 32 -23.56 -20.42 41.84
C ALA A 32 -22.89 -19.06 41.51
N ARG A 33 -22.48 -18.28 42.53
CA ARG A 33 -22.14 -16.85 42.41
C ARG A 33 -20.67 -16.54 42.75
N HIS A 34 -20.03 -15.66 41.95
CA HIS A 34 -19.07 -14.57 42.27
C HIS A 34 -17.96 -14.75 43.35
N PRO A 35 -16.89 -13.93 43.30
CA PRO A 35 -16.17 -13.32 42.17
C PRO A 35 -14.77 -13.92 42.01
N ASP A 36 -14.13 -13.74 40.85
CA ASP A 36 -12.67 -13.64 40.84
C ASP A 36 -12.15 -12.62 39.84
N ARG A 37 -10.96 -12.09 40.11
CA ARG A 37 -10.33 -11.02 39.30
C ARG A 37 -9.35 -11.61 38.30
N HIS A 38 -9.67 -11.56 37.01
CA HIS A 38 -8.64 -11.62 35.98
C HIS A 38 -8.78 -10.42 35.02
N PRO A 39 -7.87 -9.43 35.10
CA PRO A 39 -7.86 -8.28 34.20
C PRO A 39 -7.17 -8.61 32.88
N ASP A 40 -7.50 -9.75 32.26
CA ASP A 40 -6.98 -10.17 30.96
C ASP A 40 -7.66 -9.40 29.81
N ARG A 41 -7.53 -8.07 29.90
CA ARG A 41 -7.09 -7.31 28.73
C ARG A 41 -5.67 -7.79 28.38
N HIS A 42 -5.60 -8.96 27.76
CA HIS A 42 -4.65 -9.11 26.68
C HIS A 42 -5.01 -7.99 25.67
N PRO A 43 -4.15 -6.98 25.45
CA PRO A 43 -4.13 -6.43 24.12
C PRO A 43 -3.72 -7.58 23.23
N ASP A 44 -4.63 -8.04 22.36
CA ASP A 44 -4.20 -8.76 21.18
C ASP A 44 -3.18 -7.85 20.49
N ARG A 45 -1.89 -8.20 20.64
CA ARG A 45 -0.83 -7.62 19.84
C ARG A 45 -1.18 -8.01 18.41
N HIS A 46 -1.87 -7.12 17.71
CA HIS A 46 -2.12 -7.26 16.28
C HIS A 46 -0.76 -7.59 15.65
N PRO A 47 -0.53 -8.84 15.20
CA PRO A 47 0.78 -9.24 14.72
C PRO A 47 1.05 -8.38 13.49
N ASP A 48 2.19 -7.69 13.48
CA ASP A 48 2.50 -6.59 12.57
C ASP A 48 2.00 -6.89 11.17
N ARG A 49 0.84 -6.30 10.83
CA ARG A 49 0.07 -6.69 9.63
C ARG A 49 0.68 -5.95 8.45
N ALA A 50 1.90 -6.36 8.12
CA ALA A 50 2.86 -5.68 7.26
C ALA A 50 2.13 -5.14 6.04
N ALA A 51 2.02 -3.80 5.98
CA ALA A 51 1.05 -3.11 5.14
C ALA A 51 1.05 -3.70 3.73
N SER A 52 -0.13 -4.00 3.17
CA SER A 52 -0.22 -4.57 1.83
C SER A 52 0.40 -3.60 0.80
N SER A 53 0.79 -4.10 -0.37
CA SER A 53 1.29 -3.25 -1.47
C SER A 53 0.31 -2.11 -1.78
N GLY A 54 -0.98 -2.42 -1.83
CA GLY A 54 -2.06 -1.43 -1.98
C GLY A 54 -2.12 -0.42 -0.82
N GLN A 55 -1.98 -0.87 0.44
CA GLN A 55 -1.98 0.05 1.58
C GLN A 55 -0.77 0.99 1.56
N ARG A 56 0.44 0.49 1.25
CA ARG A 56 1.64 1.32 1.11
C ARG A 56 1.51 2.33 -0.03
N ALA A 57 1.01 1.89 -1.18
CA ALA A 57 0.75 2.77 -2.32
C ALA A 57 -0.29 3.85 -1.97
N ALA A 58 -1.38 3.49 -1.28
CA ALA A 58 -2.38 4.46 -0.83
C ALA A 58 -1.79 5.48 0.16
N THR A 59 -0.98 5.06 1.13
CA THR A 59 -0.30 5.98 2.05
C THR A 59 0.71 6.89 1.33
N GLN A 60 1.44 6.37 0.33
CA GLN A 60 2.35 7.17 -0.49
C GLN A 60 1.59 8.20 -1.34
N LEU A 61 0.50 7.80 -2.00
CA LEU A 61 -0.36 8.69 -2.79
C LEU A 61 -1.04 9.77 -1.93
N LEU A 62 -1.44 9.45 -0.69
CA LEU A 62 -1.92 10.43 0.28
C LEU A 62 -0.81 11.42 0.66
N GLY A 63 0.43 10.96 0.88
CA GLY A 63 1.58 11.84 1.14
C GLY A 63 1.96 12.73 -0.05
N LEU A 64 1.66 12.31 -1.29
CA LEU A 64 1.87 13.11 -2.50
C LEU A 64 0.80 14.19 -2.74
N ARG A 65 -0.31 14.17 -1.98
CA ARG A 65 -1.42 15.13 -2.15
C ARG A 65 -1.04 16.59 -1.85
N GLU A 66 -0.07 16.79 -0.96
CA GLU A 66 0.27 18.10 -0.36
C GLU A 66 1.71 18.53 -0.70
N VAL A 67 2.23 18.10 -1.85
CA VAL A 67 3.60 18.42 -2.31
C VAL A 67 3.64 19.74 -3.07
N THR A 68 4.10 20.81 -2.42
CA THR A 68 4.48 22.05 -3.10
C THR A 68 5.78 21.86 -3.88
N LEU A 69 5.74 22.03 -5.20
CA LEU A 69 6.95 22.05 -6.05
C LEU A 69 7.45 23.49 -6.24
N PRO A 70 8.77 23.76 -6.17
CA PRO A 70 9.30 25.08 -6.49
C PRO A 70 8.98 25.48 -7.94
N ALA A 71 8.62 26.74 -8.17
CA ALA A 71 8.27 27.25 -9.50
C ALA A 71 9.36 27.01 -10.55
N ALA A 72 10.64 27.01 -10.16
CA ALA A 72 11.77 26.68 -11.04
C ALA A 72 11.76 25.21 -11.51
N VAL A 73 11.28 24.27 -10.70
CA VAL A 73 11.14 22.85 -11.08
C VAL A 73 9.98 22.69 -12.08
N LEU A 74 8.87 23.40 -11.86
CA LEU A 74 7.73 23.42 -12.78
C LEU A 74 8.10 24.05 -14.14
N ALA A 75 8.87 25.13 -14.12
CA ALA A 75 9.39 25.77 -15.34
C ALA A 75 10.40 24.88 -16.08
N ALA A 76 11.29 24.18 -15.36
CA ALA A 76 12.22 23.22 -15.96
C ALA A 76 11.49 22.00 -16.56
N ALA A 77 10.42 21.52 -15.91
CA ALA A 77 9.57 20.45 -16.45
C ALA A 77 8.83 20.90 -17.71
N ASP A 78 8.31 22.13 -17.77
CA ASP A 78 7.74 22.68 -19.00
C ASP A 78 8.81 22.84 -20.10
N ALA A 79 10.00 23.36 -19.80
CA ALA A 79 11.07 23.47 -20.78
C ALA A 79 11.49 22.11 -21.38
N PHE A 80 11.67 21.09 -20.54
CA PHE A 80 11.96 19.72 -20.97
C PHE A 80 10.84 19.12 -21.84
N LEU A 81 9.58 19.39 -21.48
CA LEU A 81 8.41 18.93 -22.25
C LEU A 81 8.18 19.72 -23.55
N ASP A 82 8.89 20.82 -23.80
CA ASP A 82 8.88 21.52 -25.09
C ASP A 82 9.84 20.84 -26.08
N ASP A 83 11.08 20.61 -25.62
CA ASP A 83 12.11 19.88 -26.36
C ASP A 83 11.65 18.46 -26.73
N ALA A 84 11.03 17.74 -25.79
CA ALA A 84 10.49 16.41 -26.04
C ALA A 84 9.31 16.37 -27.04
N VAL A 85 8.66 17.51 -27.34
CA VAL A 85 7.64 17.61 -28.42
C VAL A 85 8.31 17.77 -29.80
N ALA A 86 9.57 18.20 -29.88
CA ALA A 86 10.36 18.18 -31.11
C ALA A 86 10.94 16.79 -31.45
N SER A 87 10.78 15.79 -30.58
CA SER A 87 11.23 14.40 -30.76
C SER A 87 10.80 13.80 -32.11
N ASP A 88 11.74 13.14 -32.82
CA ASP A 88 11.45 12.35 -34.02
C ASP A 88 10.55 11.15 -33.73
N ASP A 89 10.74 10.47 -32.59
CA ASP A 89 9.86 9.39 -32.14
C ASP A 89 8.44 9.94 -31.87
N PRO A 90 7.42 9.45 -32.60
CA PRO A 90 6.05 9.89 -32.41
C PRO A 90 5.48 9.56 -31.02
N VAL A 91 5.92 8.46 -30.38
CA VAL A 91 5.38 8.04 -29.07
C VAL A 91 5.83 9.00 -27.97
N THR A 92 7.13 9.32 -27.93
CA THR A 92 7.70 10.33 -27.03
C THR A 92 7.07 11.70 -27.28
N ARG A 93 6.90 12.11 -28.55
CA ARG A 93 6.27 13.38 -28.91
C ARG A 93 4.82 13.50 -28.44
N GLU A 94 4.00 12.46 -28.64
CA GLU A 94 2.62 12.44 -28.17
C GLU A 94 2.54 12.43 -26.63
N ALA A 95 3.36 11.60 -25.98
CA ALA A 95 3.43 11.54 -24.52
C ALA A 95 3.86 12.89 -23.90
N ALA A 96 4.85 13.56 -24.50
CA ALA A 96 5.31 14.89 -24.10
C ALA A 96 4.20 15.93 -24.26
N ALA A 97 3.55 16.01 -25.43
CA ALA A 97 2.45 16.94 -25.69
C ALA A 97 1.27 16.74 -24.71
N ALA A 98 0.85 15.50 -24.48
CA ALA A 98 -0.23 15.17 -23.55
C ALA A 98 0.15 15.47 -22.09
N THR A 99 1.43 15.39 -21.72
CA THR A 99 1.92 15.70 -20.36
C THR A 99 2.05 17.22 -20.16
N ARG A 100 2.58 17.93 -21.15
CA ARG A 100 2.63 19.40 -21.25
C ARG A 100 1.25 20.03 -21.09
N ALA A 101 0.24 19.48 -21.78
CA ALA A 101 -1.14 19.93 -21.67
C ALA A 101 -1.71 19.74 -20.24
N ARG A 102 -1.47 18.59 -19.61
CA ARG A 102 -1.93 18.31 -18.23
C ARG A 102 -1.25 19.21 -17.20
N LEU A 103 0.06 19.42 -17.31
CA LEU A 103 0.82 20.33 -16.45
C LEU A 103 0.26 21.76 -16.52
N ARG A 104 0.05 22.28 -17.73
CA ARG A 104 -0.49 23.62 -17.94
C ARG A 104 -1.94 23.76 -17.49
N ALA A 105 -2.76 22.72 -17.66
CA ALA A 105 -4.14 22.72 -17.16
C ALA A 105 -4.18 22.80 -15.62
N ALA A 106 -3.33 22.05 -14.92
CA ALA A 106 -3.24 22.10 -13.46
C ALA A 106 -2.80 23.48 -12.94
N LEU A 107 -1.77 24.07 -13.54
CA LEU A 107 -1.28 25.43 -13.21
C LEU A 107 -2.28 26.54 -13.61
N GLY A 108 -3.21 26.26 -14.52
CA GLY A 108 -4.34 27.15 -14.83
C GLY A 108 -5.39 27.16 -13.72
N HIS A 109 -5.82 25.97 -13.26
CA HIS A 109 -6.86 25.80 -12.23
C HIS A 109 -6.48 26.34 -10.84
N GLU A 110 -5.20 26.65 -10.60
CA GLU A 110 -4.71 27.31 -9.39
C GLU A 110 -5.09 28.81 -9.33
N ARG A 111 -5.37 29.45 -10.48
CA ARG A 111 -5.59 30.90 -10.57
C ARG A 111 -7.03 31.34 -10.35
N ASP A 112 -7.98 30.42 -10.49
CA ASP A 112 -9.42 30.71 -10.36
C ASP A 112 -9.97 30.43 -8.94
N GLN A 113 -9.09 30.33 -7.94
CA GLN A 113 -9.43 29.99 -6.54
C GLN A 113 -9.07 31.08 -5.50
N HIS A 114 -8.80 32.32 -5.96
CA HIS A 114 -8.46 33.48 -5.13
C HIS A 114 -9.16 34.76 -5.59
#